data_AF-A0A391NQE5-F1
#
_entry.id   AF-A0A391NQE5-F1
#
_cell.length_a   1.000
_cell.length_b   1.000
_cell.length_c   1.000
_cell.angle_alpha   90.00
_cell.angle_beta   90.00
_cell.angle_gamma   90.00
#
_symmetry.space_group_name_H-M   'P 1'
#
loop_
_entity.id
_entity.type
_entity.pdbx_description
1 polymer ?
#
loop_
_entity_poly.entity_id
_entity_poly.type
_entity_poly.pdbx_seq_one_letter_code
_entity_poly.pdbx_strand_id
1 'polypeptide(L)'
;DGIVCARHLSQAGYTVHLIVPRHPRPDNAFYIKLLEQARVCGVTLYVGITPSQYDPPSLTTPCLMIDALFGFSYKGGKGDIRAPYTEWVDLLHTVSTNKDPILAVDVPSGSRVDGEGTEECTYVPSAIISLTAPKPISTSLARECGVTHYLGGAFLPSPIGVKYGMPPTHTVYRHGTLVTLTPQGEVEWLEE
;
A
#
# COMPACT_ATOMS: atom_id res chain seq x y z
N ASP A 1 7.16 4.47 0.48
CA ASP A 1 6.86 3.66 -0.71
C ASP A 1 5.92 4.34 -1.70
N GLY A 2 4.79 4.90 -1.26
CA GLY A 2 3.83 5.58 -2.16
C GLY A 2 4.44 6.59 -3.14
N ILE A 3 5.38 7.45 -2.71
CA ILE A 3 6.03 8.44 -3.60
C ILE A 3 6.85 7.76 -4.72
N VAL A 4 7.56 6.69 -4.38
CA VAL A 4 8.34 5.91 -5.34
C VAL A 4 7.40 5.23 -6.34
N CYS A 5 6.33 4.60 -5.83
CA CYS A 5 5.28 4.00 -6.66
C CYS A 5 4.68 5.03 -7.65
N ALA A 6 4.28 6.21 -7.15
CA ALA A 6 3.71 7.28 -7.96
C ALA A 6 4.63 7.70 -9.12
N ARG A 7 5.93 7.86 -8.83
CA ARG A 7 6.94 8.18 -9.85
C ARG A 7 7.02 7.09 -10.93
N HIS A 8 7.05 5.82 -10.54
CA HIS A 8 7.13 4.70 -11.48
C HIS A 8 5.85 4.55 -12.32
N LEU A 9 4.67 4.72 -11.72
CA LEU A 9 3.39 4.70 -12.44
C LEU A 9 3.30 5.82 -13.47
N SER A 10 3.75 7.03 -13.11
CA SER A 10 3.77 8.17 -14.04
C SER A 10 4.69 7.90 -15.23
N GLN A 11 5.87 7.33 -15.01
CA GLN A 11 6.78 6.91 -16.09
C GLN A 11 6.23 5.76 -16.94
N ALA A 12 5.34 4.93 -16.38
CA ALA A 12 4.63 3.87 -17.11
C ALA A 12 3.43 4.40 -17.92
N GLY A 13 3.19 5.71 -17.94
CA GLY A 13 2.15 6.35 -18.74
C GLY A 13 0.81 6.57 -18.03
N TYR A 14 0.73 6.29 -16.72
CA TYR A 14 -0.48 6.58 -15.95
C TYR A 14 -0.56 8.07 -15.58
N THR A 15 -1.78 8.60 -15.53
CA THR A 15 -2.05 9.89 -14.86
C THR A 15 -2.06 9.64 -13.36
N VAL A 16 -1.15 10.28 -12.62
CA VAL A 16 -0.97 10.02 -11.19
C VAL A 16 -1.16 11.29 -10.38
N HIS A 17 -2.10 11.21 -9.44
CA HIS A 17 -2.29 12.21 -8.39
C HIS A 17 -1.68 11.66 -7.10
N LEU A 18 -0.71 12.38 -6.53
CA LEU A 18 -0.08 12.01 -5.27
C LEU A 18 -0.53 12.97 -4.19
N ILE A 19 -1.21 12.42 -3.19
CA ILE A 19 -1.69 13.16 -2.03
C ILE A 19 -0.79 12.86 -0.85
N VAL A 20 -0.27 13.91 -0.23
CA VAL A 20 0.57 13.84 0.96
C VAL A 20 -0.13 14.64 2.06
N PRO A 21 -0.85 14.00 3.00
CA PRO A 21 -1.71 14.69 3.96
C PRO A 21 -1.01 15.72 4.84
N ARG A 22 0.31 15.61 5.02
CA ARG A 22 1.10 16.50 5.85
C ARG A 22 2.36 16.94 5.13
N HIS A 23 2.72 18.23 5.28
CA HIS A 23 4.01 18.70 4.81
C HIS A 23 5.15 17.88 5.42
N PRO A 24 6.13 17.44 4.60
CA PRO A 24 7.31 16.79 5.14
C PRO A 24 8.06 17.76 6.06
N ARG A 25 8.71 17.21 7.09
CA ARG A 25 9.57 18.02 7.96
C ARG A 25 10.72 18.62 7.13
N PRO A 26 11.08 19.90 7.33
CA PRO A 26 12.12 20.57 6.54
C PRO A 26 13.49 19.89 6.59
N ASP A 27 13.79 19.21 7.69
CA ASP A 27 15.04 18.46 7.90
C ASP A 27 15.05 17.07 7.22
N ASN A 28 13.91 16.60 6.70
CA ASN A 28 13.81 15.32 5.99
C ASN A 28 14.15 15.49 4.51
N ALA A 29 15.42 15.78 4.22
CA ALA A 29 15.91 16.01 2.86
C ALA A 29 15.66 14.83 1.91
N PHE A 30 15.66 13.59 2.43
CA PHE A 30 15.35 12.40 1.63
C PHE A 30 13.92 12.44 1.09
N TYR A 31 12.94 12.70 1.96
CA TYR A 31 11.53 12.75 1.56
C TYR A 31 11.25 13.92 0.61
N ILE A 32 11.86 15.08 0.85
CA ILE A 32 11.76 16.26 -0.03
C ILE A 32 12.29 15.93 -1.44
N LYS A 33 13.44 15.25 -1.53
CA LYS A 33 14.01 14.81 -2.82
C LYS A 33 13.09 13.81 -3.54
N LEU A 34 12.44 12.90 -2.82
CA LEU A 34 11.48 11.97 -3.44
C LEU A 34 10.28 12.70 -4.03
N LEU A 35 9.73 13.68 -3.32
CA LEU A 35 8.62 14.49 -3.85
C LEU A 35 9.04 15.26 -5.11
N GLU A 36 10.23 15.83 -5.10
CA GLU A 36 10.77 16.52 -6.28
C GLU A 36 10.96 15.56 -7.47
N GLN A 37 11.47 14.36 -7.22
CA GLN A 37 11.59 13.33 -8.27
C GLN A 37 10.23 12.93 -8.84
N ALA A 38 9.20 12.77 -8.00
CA ALA A 38 7.85 12.49 -8.45
C ALA A 38 7.30 13.65 -9.31
N ARG A 39 7.46 14.89 -8.85
CA ARG A 39 7.06 16.10 -9.57
C ARG A 39 7.73 16.21 -10.95
N VAL A 40 9.05 15.98 -11.02
CA VAL A 40 9.82 16.00 -12.27
C VAL A 40 9.32 14.93 -13.26
N CYS A 41 8.79 13.81 -12.76
CA CYS A 41 8.25 12.75 -13.62
C CYS A 41 6.83 13.03 -14.11
N GLY A 42 6.20 14.14 -13.72
CA GLY A 42 4.84 14.51 -14.17
C GLY A 42 3.72 14.10 -13.20
N VAL A 43 4.05 13.72 -11.96
CA VAL A 43 3.04 13.46 -10.92
C VAL A 43 2.39 14.77 -10.46
N THR A 44 1.07 14.84 -10.46
CA THR A 44 0.31 15.97 -9.86
C THR A 44 0.35 15.84 -8.34
N LEU A 45 1.05 16.76 -7.67
CA LEU A 45 1.31 16.68 -6.24
C LEU A 45 0.38 17.60 -5.43
N TYR A 46 -0.30 17.03 -4.44
CA TYR A 46 -1.08 17.74 -3.44
C TYR A 46 -0.49 17.50 -2.05
N VAL A 47 -0.12 18.57 -1.33
CA VAL A 47 0.52 18.47 -0.01
C VAL A 47 -0.26 19.27 1.01
N GLY A 48 -0.56 18.66 2.16
CA GLY A 48 -1.21 19.35 3.28
C GLY A 48 -2.69 19.66 3.05
N ILE A 49 -3.30 19.06 2.04
CA ILE A 49 -4.74 19.22 1.77
C ILE A 49 -5.58 18.21 2.55
N THR A 50 -6.86 18.50 2.70
CA THR A 50 -7.89 17.58 3.20
C THR A 50 -8.64 16.90 2.04
N PRO A 51 -9.37 15.80 2.28
CA PRO A 51 -10.21 15.17 1.25
C PRO A 51 -11.22 16.14 0.62
N SER A 52 -11.80 17.05 1.42
CA SER A 52 -12.75 18.07 0.94
C SER A 52 -12.15 19.12 0.00
N GLN A 53 -10.82 19.27 0.01
CA GLN A 53 -10.09 20.16 -0.90
C GLN A 53 -9.59 19.45 -2.16
N TYR A 54 -9.66 18.11 -2.18
CA TYR A 54 -9.28 17.32 -3.33
C TYR A 54 -10.45 17.23 -4.31
N ASP A 55 -10.35 17.92 -5.43
CA ASP A 55 -11.28 17.81 -6.54
C ASP A 55 -10.67 16.88 -7.61
N PRO A 56 -11.05 15.60 -7.65
CA PRO A 56 -10.54 14.70 -8.68
C PRO A 56 -11.07 15.18 -10.05
N PRO A 57 -10.23 15.17 -11.10
CA PRO A 57 -10.71 15.49 -12.43
C PRO A 57 -11.86 14.54 -12.79
N SER A 58 -12.83 15.06 -13.55
CA SER A 58 -13.88 14.25 -14.19
C SER A 58 -13.22 13.24 -15.12
N LEU A 59 -12.88 12.05 -14.59
CA LEU A 59 -12.26 10.98 -15.33
C LEU A 59 -13.36 10.07 -15.85
N THR A 60 -13.40 9.90 -17.18
CA THR A 60 -14.25 8.91 -17.84
C THR A 60 -13.76 7.47 -17.65
N THR A 61 -12.64 7.29 -16.95
CA THR A 61 -11.95 6.02 -16.73
C THR A 61 -11.98 5.62 -15.25
N PRO A 62 -12.09 4.32 -14.93
CA PRO A 62 -12.00 3.85 -13.55
C PRO A 62 -10.64 4.22 -12.93
N CYS A 63 -10.68 4.73 -11.70
CA CYS A 63 -9.49 5.14 -10.95
C CYS A 63 -9.12 4.07 -9.94
N LEU A 64 -7.83 3.79 -9.79
CA LEU A 64 -7.29 2.95 -8.71
C LEU A 64 -6.81 3.85 -7.57
N MET A 65 -7.30 3.63 -6.36
CA MET A 65 -6.74 4.28 -5.17
C MET A 65 -5.61 3.42 -4.60
N ILE A 66 -4.45 4.03 -4.37
CA ILE A 66 -3.30 3.36 -3.76
C ILE A 66 -3.13 3.91 -2.35
N ASP A 67 -3.38 3.06 -1.36
CA ASP A 67 -3.11 3.41 0.03
C ASP A 67 -1.66 3.12 0.39
N ALA A 68 -0.95 4.17 0.82
CA ALA A 68 0.40 4.09 1.35
C ALA A 68 0.59 5.05 2.54
N LEU A 69 -0.48 5.31 3.32
CA LEU A 69 -0.45 6.24 4.46
C LEU A 69 0.30 5.65 5.66
N PHE A 70 -0.02 4.42 6.04
CA PHE A 70 0.57 3.72 7.18
C PHE A 70 1.04 2.32 6.77
N GLY A 71 2.29 1.98 7.12
CA GLY A 71 2.84 0.63 6.98
C GLY A 71 2.95 -0.10 8.31
N PHE A 72 3.61 -1.26 8.33
CA PHE A 72 3.73 -2.13 9.51
C PHE A 72 4.32 -1.47 10.79
N SER A 73 5.05 -0.35 10.65
CA SER A 73 5.64 0.38 11.78
C SER A 73 4.62 1.18 12.58
N TYR A 74 3.43 1.44 12.02
CA TYR A 74 2.35 2.05 12.76
C TYR A 74 1.79 1.05 13.79
N LYS A 75 1.87 1.42 15.07
CA LYS A 75 1.44 0.57 16.20
C LYS A 75 0.09 0.97 16.77
N GLY A 76 -0.51 2.05 16.28
CA GLY A 76 -1.85 2.44 16.67
C GLY A 76 -2.90 1.58 15.99
N GLY A 77 -4.07 1.46 16.59
CA GLY A 77 -5.27 0.95 15.93
C GLY A 77 -6.11 2.07 15.31
N LYS A 78 -7.32 1.72 14.85
CA LYS A 78 -8.32 2.68 14.31
C LYS A 78 -8.53 3.90 15.22
N GLY A 79 -8.56 3.71 16.54
CA GLY A 79 -8.77 4.77 17.53
C GLY A 79 -7.58 5.71 17.76
N ASP A 80 -6.39 5.34 17.29
CA ASP A 80 -5.15 6.09 17.54
C ASP A 80 -4.77 7.03 16.38
N ILE A 81 -5.49 6.95 15.26
CA ILE A 81 -5.22 7.75 14.07
C ILE A 81 -5.60 9.20 14.36
N ARG A 82 -4.63 10.09 14.19
CA ARG A 82 -4.80 11.53 14.45
C ARG A 82 -4.91 12.32 13.15
N ALA A 83 -5.54 13.48 13.25
CA ALA A 83 -5.54 14.47 12.17
C ALA A 83 -4.09 14.78 11.69
N PRO A 84 -3.88 15.00 10.38
CA PRO A 84 -4.90 15.06 9.33
C PRO A 84 -5.26 13.68 8.74
N TYR A 85 -4.73 12.57 9.25
CA TYR A 85 -4.85 11.26 8.59
C TYR A 85 -6.21 10.60 8.77
N THR A 86 -6.95 10.94 9.83
CA THR A 86 -8.27 10.35 10.12
C THR A 86 -9.24 10.52 8.94
N GLU A 87 -9.32 11.72 8.38
CA GLU A 87 -10.22 12.02 7.24
C GLU A 87 -9.84 11.22 5.97
N TRP A 88 -8.54 10.99 5.75
CA TRP A 88 -8.07 10.19 4.62
C TRP A 88 -8.39 8.70 4.78
N VAL A 89 -8.34 8.19 6.01
CA VAL A 89 -8.74 6.81 6.31
C VAL A 89 -10.27 6.64 6.20
N ASP A 90 -11.05 7.65 6.60
CA ASP A 90 -12.51 7.65 6.41
C ASP A 90 -12.89 7.67 4.92
N LEU A 91 -12.11 8.38 4.08
CA LEU A 91 -12.24 8.33 2.63
C LEU A 91 -11.96 6.91 2.10
N LEU A 92 -10.87 6.26 2.52
CA LEU A 92 -10.56 4.88 2.13
C LEU A 92 -11.70 3.90 2.50
N HIS A 93 -12.29 4.08 3.68
CA HIS A 93 -13.44 3.29 4.11
C HIS A 93 -14.67 3.49 3.21
N THR A 94 -14.94 4.74 2.80
CA THR A 94 -16.05 5.06 1.89
C THR A 94 -15.82 4.47 0.50
N VAL A 95 -14.61 4.62 -0.04
CA VAL A 95 -14.20 4.04 -1.34
C VAL A 95 -14.33 2.51 -1.32
N SER A 96 -13.87 1.87 -0.23
CA SER A 96 -14.00 0.42 -0.01
C SER A 96 -15.46 -0.02 0.03
N THR A 97 -16.33 0.71 0.74
CA THR A 97 -17.77 0.43 0.85
C THR A 97 -18.48 0.54 -0.50
N ASN A 98 -18.06 1.50 -1.34
CA ASN A 98 -18.55 1.67 -2.70
C ASN A 98 -18.02 0.60 -3.68
N LYS A 99 -17.10 -0.27 -3.21
CA LYS A 99 -16.42 -1.31 -4.01
C LYS A 99 -15.53 -0.76 -5.12
N ASP A 100 -15.11 0.49 -4.98
CA ASP A 100 -14.10 1.08 -5.85
C ASP A 100 -12.73 0.45 -5.55
N PRO A 101 -11.86 0.25 -6.55
CA PRO A 101 -10.65 -0.51 -6.37
C PRO A 101 -9.63 0.23 -5.49
N ILE A 102 -9.21 -0.44 -4.40
CA ILE A 102 -8.13 0.02 -3.52
C ILE A 102 -7.01 -1.02 -3.49
N LEU A 103 -5.78 -0.56 -3.71
CA LEU A 103 -4.54 -1.31 -3.52
C LEU A 103 -3.83 -0.80 -2.26
N ALA A 104 -3.75 -1.62 -1.22
CA ALA A 104 -3.00 -1.28 -0.01
C ALA A 104 -1.53 -1.70 -0.11
N VAL A 105 -0.63 -0.76 0.16
CA VAL A 105 0.80 -1.02 0.23
C VAL A 105 1.15 -1.48 1.64
N ASP A 106 1.73 -2.67 1.73
CA ASP A 106 2.15 -3.37 2.93
C ASP A 106 1.00 -3.90 3.82
N VAL A 107 0.18 -2.99 4.35
CA VAL A 107 -1.01 -3.27 5.16
C VAL A 107 -2.07 -2.19 4.88
N PRO A 108 -3.38 -2.47 5.06
CA PRO A 108 -4.40 -1.42 4.99
C PRO A 108 -4.18 -0.39 6.11
N SER A 109 -4.22 0.89 5.76
CA SER A 109 -3.85 1.95 6.70
C SER A 109 -4.78 2.05 7.88
N GLY A 110 -4.20 1.99 9.08
CA GLY A 110 -4.92 2.06 10.35
C GLY A 110 -5.37 0.71 10.91
N SER A 111 -5.09 -0.38 10.20
CA SER A 111 -5.32 -1.74 10.71
C SER A 111 -4.30 -2.15 11.78
N ARG A 112 -4.71 -3.03 12.69
CA ARG A 112 -3.80 -3.66 13.64
C ARG A 112 -2.98 -4.73 12.92
N VAL A 113 -1.69 -4.46 12.78
CA VAL A 113 -0.74 -5.27 11.98
C VAL A 113 -0.73 -6.75 12.37
N ASP A 114 -0.73 -7.03 13.67
CA ASP A 114 -0.69 -8.37 14.25
C ASP A 114 -2.10 -8.93 14.53
N GLY A 115 -3.15 -8.22 14.11
CA GLY A 115 -4.54 -8.63 14.27
C GLY A 115 -5.00 -9.58 13.16
N GLU A 116 -6.21 -10.10 13.33
CA GLU A 116 -6.91 -10.93 12.35
C GLU A 116 -8.38 -10.46 12.24
N GLY A 117 -8.96 -10.65 11.07
CA GLY A 117 -10.34 -10.33 10.76
C GLY A 117 -10.58 -8.87 10.39
N THR A 118 -11.77 -8.60 9.87
CA THR A 118 -12.19 -7.25 9.44
C THR A 118 -12.35 -6.26 10.59
N GLU A 119 -12.60 -6.75 11.82
CA GLU A 119 -12.74 -5.92 13.02
C GLU A 119 -11.43 -5.20 13.39
N GLU A 120 -10.29 -5.79 13.04
CA GLU A 120 -8.96 -5.22 13.26
C GLU A 120 -8.52 -4.32 12.09
N CYS A 121 -9.41 -4.07 11.12
CA CYS A 121 -9.17 -3.23 9.96
C CYS A 121 -10.05 -1.96 9.94
N THR A 122 -9.54 -0.93 9.28
CA THR A 122 -10.30 0.30 8.98
C THR A 122 -11.17 0.16 7.74
N TYR A 123 -10.72 -0.62 6.76
CA TYR A 123 -11.42 -0.93 5.51
C TYR A 123 -10.87 -2.22 4.89
N VAL A 124 -11.58 -2.79 3.90
CA VAL A 124 -11.16 -3.97 3.16
C VAL A 124 -10.72 -3.55 1.74
N PRO A 125 -9.42 -3.64 1.39
CA PRO A 125 -8.95 -3.30 0.04
C PRO A 125 -9.33 -4.38 -0.97
N SER A 126 -9.27 -4.04 -2.26
CA SER A 126 -9.40 -5.02 -3.34
C SER A 126 -8.14 -5.88 -3.48
N ALA A 127 -6.97 -5.27 -3.22
CA ALA A 127 -5.70 -5.97 -3.23
C ALA A 127 -4.71 -5.42 -2.20
N ILE A 128 -3.77 -6.26 -1.76
CA ILE A 128 -2.68 -5.91 -0.85
C ILE A 128 -1.36 -6.31 -1.49
N ILE A 129 -0.35 -5.44 -1.45
CA ILE A 129 1.04 -5.81 -1.75
C ILE A 129 1.83 -5.80 -0.45
N SER A 130 2.02 -6.97 0.15
CA SER A 130 2.91 -7.09 1.31
C SER A 130 4.37 -6.92 0.88
N LEU A 131 5.13 -6.14 1.65
CA LEU A 131 6.55 -5.91 1.39
C LEU A 131 7.40 -6.78 2.30
N THR A 132 8.41 -7.43 1.72
CA THR A 132 9.35 -8.37 2.36
C THR A 132 8.70 -9.67 2.83
N ALA A 133 7.65 -9.60 3.65
CA ALA A 133 6.88 -10.72 4.17
C ALA A 133 5.42 -10.31 4.41
N PRO A 134 4.45 -11.22 4.26
CA PRO A 134 3.06 -10.95 4.62
C PRO A 134 2.90 -10.74 6.13
N LYS A 135 1.98 -9.84 6.50
CA LYS A 135 1.59 -9.59 7.90
C LYS A 135 0.29 -10.36 8.23
N PRO A 136 0.06 -10.74 9.50
CA PRO A 136 -1.14 -11.49 9.90
C PRO A 136 -2.44 -10.91 9.37
N ILE A 137 -2.61 -9.59 9.49
CA ILE A 137 -3.82 -8.92 9.02
C ILE A 137 -4.03 -9.03 7.50
N SER A 138 -2.95 -8.97 6.71
CA SER A 138 -3.02 -9.10 5.26
C SER A 138 -3.47 -10.51 4.85
N THR A 139 -2.87 -11.53 5.46
CA THR A 139 -3.22 -12.93 5.18
C THR A 139 -4.65 -13.26 5.64
N SER A 140 -5.06 -12.75 6.80
CA SER A 140 -6.44 -12.95 7.29
C SER A 140 -7.46 -12.32 6.35
N LEU A 141 -7.23 -11.10 5.84
CA LEU A 141 -8.13 -10.48 4.85
C LEU A 141 -8.17 -11.24 3.52
N ALA A 142 -7.03 -11.77 3.05
CA ALA A 142 -7.00 -12.61 1.86
C ALA A 142 -7.85 -13.88 2.06
N ARG A 143 -7.68 -14.54 3.22
CA ARG A 143 -8.41 -15.74 3.62
C ARG A 143 -9.91 -15.54 3.77
N GLU A 144 -10.32 -14.46 4.43
CA GLU A 144 -11.69 -14.27 4.91
C GLU A 144 -12.54 -13.41 3.96
N CYS A 145 -11.90 -12.48 3.25
CA CYS A 145 -12.59 -11.53 2.38
C CYS A 145 -12.27 -11.71 0.90
N GLY A 146 -11.39 -12.67 0.54
CA GLY A 146 -10.99 -12.90 -0.85
C GLY A 146 -10.18 -11.74 -1.45
N VAL A 147 -9.48 -10.98 -0.60
CA VAL A 147 -8.59 -9.91 -1.06
C VAL A 147 -7.46 -10.50 -1.89
N THR A 148 -7.19 -9.92 -3.06
CA THR A 148 -6.05 -10.37 -3.88
C THR A 148 -4.75 -9.98 -3.17
N HIS A 149 -3.87 -10.95 -2.91
CA HIS A 149 -2.68 -10.73 -2.11
C HIS A 149 -1.43 -10.96 -2.94
N TYR A 150 -0.57 -9.95 -3.01
CA TYR A 150 0.73 -10.03 -3.65
C TYR A 150 1.85 -9.88 -2.63
N LEU A 151 2.99 -10.48 -2.94
CA LEU A 151 4.25 -10.31 -2.22
C LEU A 151 5.27 -9.62 -3.14
N GLY A 152 5.83 -8.52 -2.64
CA GLY A 152 6.89 -7.77 -3.31
C GLY A 152 8.09 -7.54 -2.38
N GLY A 153 9.20 -7.06 -2.95
CA GLY A 153 10.43 -6.80 -2.22
C GLY A 153 11.44 -7.94 -2.33
N ALA A 154 11.83 -8.27 -3.56
CA ALA A 154 12.80 -9.31 -3.89
C ALA A 154 14.25 -8.90 -3.59
N PHE A 155 14.56 -8.58 -2.32
CA PHE A 155 15.88 -8.07 -1.91
C PHE A 155 16.41 -8.67 -0.61
N LEU A 156 15.69 -9.60 0.03
CA LEU A 156 16.08 -10.16 1.32
C LEU A 156 17.25 -11.16 1.17
N PRO A 157 18.43 -10.94 1.79
CA PRO A 157 19.52 -11.90 1.73
C PRO A 157 19.11 -13.24 2.33
N SER A 158 19.46 -14.36 1.67
CA SER A 158 19.06 -15.71 2.10
C SER A 158 19.40 -16.04 3.56
N PRO A 159 20.58 -15.68 4.11
CA PRO A 159 20.87 -15.93 5.53
C PRO A 159 19.91 -15.21 6.48
N ILE A 160 19.43 -14.01 6.12
CA ILE A 160 18.44 -13.28 6.92
C ILE A 160 17.08 -13.96 6.77
N GLY A 161 16.67 -14.32 5.55
CA GLY A 161 15.43 -15.06 5.31
C GLY A 161 15.32 -16.32 6.18
N VAL A 162 16.34 -17.19 6.09
CA VAL A 162 16.39 -18.45 6.84
C VAL A 162 16.32 -18.22 8.35
N LYS A 163 17.03 -17.20 8.87
CA LYS A 163 16.98 -16.85 10.30
C LYS A 163 15.56 -16.53 10.80
N TYR A 164 14.72 -15.96 9.94
CA TYR A 164 13.34 -15.58 10.27
C TYR A 164 12.29 -16.52 9.66
N GLY A 165 12.69 -17.73 9.23
CA GLY A 165 11.77 -18.74 8.70
C GLY A 165 11.22 -18.45 7.30
N MET A 166 11.85 -17.54 6.55
CA MET A 166 11.45 -17.21 5.18
C MET A 166 12.31 -17.97 4.16
N PRO A 167 11.70 -18.46 3.06
CA PRO A 167 12.44 -19.10 1.99
C PRO A 167 13.41 -18.11 1.28
N PRO A 168 14.46 -18.61 0.61
CA PRO A 168 15.36 -17.76 -0.17
C PRO A 168 14.62 -16.94 -1.24
N THR A 169 15.02 -15.69 -1.47
CA THR A 169 14.36 -14.81 -2.46
C THR A 169 14.24 -15.43 -3.84
N HIS A 170 15.29 -16.07 -4.36
CA HIS A 170 15.26 -16.70 -5.69
C HIS A 170 14.27 -17.87 -5.80
N THR A 171 13.88 -18.50 -4.68
CA THR A 171 12.88 -19.57 -4.70
C THR A 171 11.46 -19.04 -4.64
N VAL A 172 11.26 -17.80 -4.21
CA VAL A 172 9.96 -17.11 -4.17
C VAL A 172 9.72 -16.37 -5.47
N TYR A 173 10.70 -15.60 -5.93
CA TYR A 173 10.61 -14.67 -7.05
C TYR A 173 11.26 -15.28 -8.31
N ARG A 174 10.68 -16.35 -8.87
CA ARG A 174 11.28 -17.03 -10.04
C ARG A 174 11.14 -16.26 -11.35
N HIS A 175 9.99 -15.61 -11.58
CA HIS A 175 9.62 -15.03 -12.88
C HIS A 175 9.36 -13.52 -12.83
N GLY A 176 9.90 -12.83 -11.83
CA GLY A 176 9.70 -11.40 -11.66
C GLY A 176 9.97 -10.93 -10.24
N THR A 177 9.60 -9.70 -9.93
CA THR A 177 9.81 -9.08 -8.60
C THR A 177 8.53 -9.01 -7.76
N LEU A 178 7.45 -9.62 -8.24
CA LEU A 178 6.14 -9.67 -7.61
C LEU A 178 5.56 -11.09 -7.81
N VAL A 179 4.94 -11.64 -6.78
CA VAL A 179 4.22 -12.93 -6.85
C VAL A 179 2.85 -12.82 -6.21
N THR A 180 1.90 -13.60 -6.69
CA THR A 180 0.59 -13.75 -6.06
C THR A 180 0.70 -14.75 -4.90
N LEU A 181 -0.03 -14.47 -3.82
CA LEU A 181 -0.17 -15.36 -2.68
C LEU A 181 -1.56 -16.00 -2.68
N THR A 182 -1.62 -17.28 -2.30
CA THR A 182 -2.87 -17.96 -1.99
C THR A 182 -3.54 -17.33 -0.77
N PRO A 183 -4.83 -17.58 -0.51
CA PRO A 183 -5.49 -17.11 0.71
C PRO A 183 -4.83 -17.58 2.01
N GLN A 184 -4.05 -18.66 1.96
CA GLN A 184 -3.26 -19.16 3.10
C GLN A 184 -1.91 -18.45 3.27
N GLY A 185 -1.55 -17.53 2.37
CA GLY A 185 -0.28 -16.81 2.36
C GLY A 185 0.88 -17.58 1.72
N GLU A 186 0.58 -18.64 0.96
CA GLU A 186 1.58 -19.42 0.23
C GLU A 186 1.81 -18.81 -1.16
N VAL A 187 2.95 -19.09 -1.79
CA VAL A 187 3.24 -18.56 -3.14
C VAL A 187 2.42 -19.33 -4.18
N GLU A 188 1.61 -18.63 -4.95
CA GLU A 188 0.92 -19.18 -6.10
C GLU A 188 1.83 -19.09 -7.34
N TRP A 189 2.14 -20.25 -7.91
CA TRP A 189 2.89 -20.33 -9.16
C TRP A 189 1.90 -20.28 -10.31
N LEU A 190 1.99 -19.25 -11.15
CA LEU A 190 1.32 -19.28 -12.45
C LEU A 190 2.00 -20.39 -13.28
N GLU A 191 1.26 -21.44 -13.62
CA GLU A 191 1.70 -22.43 -14.62
C GLU A 191 1.76 -21.73 -16.00
N GLU A 192 2.81 -22.01 -16.78
CA GLU A 192 3.03 -21.46 -18.13
C GLU A 192 2.00 -21.95 -19.17
#